data_AF-A0AAD9BU00-F1
#
_entry.id   AF-A0AAD9BU00-F1
#
_cell.length_a   1.000
_cell.length_b   1.000
_cell.length_c   1.000
_cell.angle_alpha   90.00
_cell.angle_beta   90.00
_cell.angle_gamma   90.00
#
_symmetry.space_group_name_H-M   'P 1'
#
loop_
_entity.id
_entity.type
_entity.pdbx_description
1 polymer ?
#
loop_
_entity_poly.entity_id
_entity_poly.type
_entity_poly.pdbx_seq_one_letter_code
_entity_poly.pdbx_strand_id
1 'polypeptide(L)'
;MKDVLRELKSLSLKLQRRETSLVDASCYIQQTIDVLTAMKISGGKSTQKVEEGIATGMFKDVELSESRPKINRLQFYQSIIDSLKKRLPEPDLVRMLKPLDKRFWPEQRSALILYGRMKYSHWQKYWGNRPKRPLRSFGTTK
;
A
#
# COMPACT_ATOMS: atom_id res chain seq x y z
N MET A 1 8.53 -18.21 12.88
CA MET A 1 9.24 -17.02 12.34
C MET A 1 9.70 -17.19 10.89
N LYS A 2 9.83 -18.42 10.36
CA LYS A 2 10.15 -18.68 8.94
C LYS A 2 9.23 -17.95 7.95
N ASP A 3 7.92 -17.90 8.23
CA ASP A 3 6.96 -17.23 7.35
C ASP A 3 7.24 -15.72 7.23
N VAL A 4 7.58 -15.06 8.34
CA VAL A 4 8.01 -13.64 8.34
C VAL A 4 9.21 -13.42 7.43
N LEU A 5 10.23 -14.28 7.56
CA LEU A 5 11.43 -14.17 6.73
C LEU A 5 11.14 -14.38 5.24
N ARG A 6 10.17 -15.25 4.92
CA ARG A 6 9.71 -15.46 3.54
C ARG A 6 9.01 -14.23 2.98
N GLU A 7 8.15 -13.59 3.78
CA GLU A 7 7.49 -12.34 3.38
C GLU A 7 8.51 -11.21 3.19
N LEU A 8 9.47 -11.06 4.11
CA LEU A 8 10.53 -10.06 3.98
C LEU A 8 11.42 -10.30 2.76
N LYS A 9 11.75 -11.57 2.46
CA LYS A 9 12.46 -11.94 1.23
C LYS A 9 11.67 -11.53 -0.01
N SER A 10 10.37 -11.84 -0.04
CA SER A 10 9.47 -11.47 -1.14
C SER A 10 9.42 -9.95 -1.33
N LEU A 11 9.24 -9.21 -0.25
CA LEU A 11 9.26 -7.74 -0.25
C LEU A 11 10.60 -7.20 -0.78
N SER A 12 11.72 -7.69 -0.28
CA SER A 12 13.05 -7.26 -0.73
C SER A 12 13.23 -7.46 -2.23
N LEU A 13 12.79 -8.60 -2.76
CA LEU A 13 12.88 -8.89 -4.19
C LEU A 13 11.99 -7.94 -5.02
N LYS A 14 10.80 -7.58 -4.52
CA LYS A 14 9.93 -6.60 -5.18
C LYS A 14 10.56 -5.20 -5.20
N LEU A 15 11.13 -4.77 -4.08
CA LEU A 15 11.74 -3.44 -3.94
C LEU A 15 13.03 -3.27 -4.76
N GLN A 16 13.76 -4.35 -5.00
CA GLN A 16 15.01 -4.32 -5.79
C GLN A 16 14.79 -4.34 -7.31
N ARG A 17 13.55 -4.49 -7.79
CA ARG A 17 13.27 -4.44 -9.24
C ARG A 17 13.46 -3.01 -9.75
N ARG A 18 14.13 -2.87 -10.89
CA ARG A 18 14.39 -1.57 -11.53
C ARG A 18 13.12 -0.80 -11.92
N GLU A 19 12.03 -1.52 -12.16
CA GLU A 19 10.75 -0.96 -12.60
C GLU A 19 9.83 -0.59 -11.43
N THR A 20 10.23 -0.86 -10.19
CA THR A 20 9.39 -0.58 -9.03
C THR A 20 9.31 0.93 -8.81
N SER A 21 8.13 1.51 -9.06
CA SER A 21 7.86 2.90 -8.76
C SER A 21 7.75 3.13 -7.25
N LEU A 22 7.79 4.39 -6.82
CA LEU A 22 7.59 4.72 -5.41
C LEU A 22 6.20 4.33 -4.90
N VAL A 23 5.19 4.41 -5.77
CA VAL A 23 3.81 4.00 -5.47
C VAL A 23 3.73 2.47 -5.30
N ASP A 24 4.40 1.71 -6.18
CA ASP A 24 4.51 0.26 -6.04
C ASP A 24 5.22 -0.14 -4.75
N ALA A 25 6.35 0.50 -4.43
CA ALA A 25 7.10 0.26 -3.21
C ALA A 25 6.24 0.50 -1.97
N SER A 26 5.52 1.63 -1.91
CA SER A 26 4.59 1.94 -0.83
C SER A 26 3.50 0.88 -0.69
N CYS A 27 2.91 0.45 -1.81
CA CYS A 27 1.89 -0.59 -1.83
C CYS A 27 2.44 -1.94 -1.31
N TYR A 28 3.61 -2.37 -1.78
CA TYR A 28 4.22 -3.62 -1.36
C TYR A 28 4.59 -3.64 0.12
N ILE A 29 5.11 -2.54 0.64
CA ILE A 29 5.42 -2.41 2.08
C ILE A 29 4.13 -2.50 2.90
N GLN A 30 3.06 -1.78 2.50
CA GLN A 30 1.79 -1.82 3.20
C GLN A 30 1.16 -3.22 3.19
N GLN A 31 1.11 -3.87 2.03
CA GLN A 31 0.63 -5.25 1.91
C GLN A 31 1.41 -6.21 2.82
N THR A 32 2.72 -6.03 2.91
CA THR A 32 3.57 -6.85 3.79
C THR A 32 3.25 -6.58 5.26
N ILE A 33 3.04 -5.33 5.65
CA ILE A 33 2.60 -4.95 7.02
C ILE A 33 1.27 -5.62 7.36
N ASP A 34 0.29 -5.60 6.45
CA ASP A 34 -1.04 -6.18 6.67
C ASP A 34 -0.94 -7.70 6.87
N VAL A 35 -0.16 -8.38 6.02
CA VAL A 35 0.11 -9.82 6.12
C VAL A 35 0.83 -10.18 7.44
N LEU A 36 1.85 -9.41 7.83
CA LEU A 36 2.56 -9.63 9.10
C LEU A 36 1.67 -9.37 10.31
N THR A 37 0.76 -8.38 10.23
CA THR A 37 -0.20 -8.08 11.28
C THR A 37 -1.19 -9.22 11.47
N ALA A 38 -1.72 -9.77 10.38
CA ALA A 38 -2.57 -10.96 10.42
C ALA A 38 -1.81 -12.15 11.04
N MET A 39 -0.60 -12.44 10.57
CA MET A 39 0.23 -13.55 11.09
C MET A 39 0.65 -13.36 12.55
N LYS A 40 0.77 -12.13 13.06
CA LYS A 40 1.03 -11.87 14.48
C LYS A 40 -0.09 -12.46 15.36
N ILE A 41 -1.34 -12.30 14.91
CA ILE A 41 -2.55 -12.75 15.61
C ILE A 41 -2.75 -14.25 15.38
N SER A 42 -2.93 -14.69 14.13
CA SER A 42 -3.37 -16.04 13.79
C SER A 42 -2.23 -17.06 13.62
N GLY A 43 -0.97 -16.61 13.57
CA GLY A 43 0.16 -17.46 13.20
C GLY A 43 0.22 -17.72 11.69
N GLY A 44 1.39 -18.17 11.22
CA GLY A 44 1.60 -18.58 9.83
C GLY A 44 1.55 -20.11 9.69
N LYS A 45 1.58 -20.59 8.45
CA LYS A 45 1.58 -22.03 8.12
C LYS A 45 2.70 -22.79 8.82
N SER A 46 3.89 -22.20 8.94
CA SER A 46 5.01 -22.84 9.63
C SER A 46 4.81 -22.85 11.15
N THR A 47 4.09 -21.88 11.71
CA THR A 47 3.76 -21.86 13.14
C THR A 47 2.76 -22.95 13.50
N GLN A 48 1.71 -23.13 12.68
CA GLN A 48 0.71 -24.18 12.88
C GLN A 48 1.34 -25.58 12.90
N LYS A 49 2.22 -25.88 11.93
CA LYS A 49 2.95 -27.16 11.90
C LYS A 49 3.84 -27.41 13.13
N VAL A 50 4.36 -26.35 13.72
CA VAL A 50 5.18 -26.46 14.94
C VAL A 50 4.27 -26.69 16.15
N GLU A 51 3.12 -26.03 16.22
CA GLU A 51 2.13 -26.25 17.28
C GLU A 51 1.58 -27.68 17.23
N GLU A 52 1.30 -28.22 16.04
CA GLU A 52 0.93 -29.63 15.82
C GLU A 52 2.05 -30.60 16.25
N GLY A 53 3.31 -30.31 15.89
CA GLY A 53 4.45 -31.12 16.29
C GLY A 53 4.71 -31.13 17.80
N ILE A 54 4.49 -29.99 18.46
CA ILE A 54 4.56 -29.91 19.93
C ILE A 54 3.44 -30.75 20.57
N ALA A 55 2.22 -30.69 20.03
CA ALA A 55 1.09 -31.46 20.55
C ALA A 55 1.29 -32.98 20.43
N THR A 56 1.98 -33.42 19.38
CA THR A 56 2.27 -34.84 19.11
C THR A 56 3.58 -35.33 19.75
N GLY A 57 4.39 -34.43 20.31
CA GLY A 57 5.73 -34.75 20.84
C GLY A 57 6.76 -35.12 19.76
N MET A 58 6.38 -35.02 18.49
CA MET A 58 7.20 -35.41 17.34
C MET A 58 7.17 -34.33 16.26
N PHE A 59 8.31 -34.07 15.63
CA PHE A 59 8.38 -33.21 14.46
C PHE A 59 9.22 -33.86 13.37
N LYS A 60 8.57 -34.22 12.25
CA LYS A 60 9.19 -34.94 11.13
C LYS A 60 9.93 -36.21 11.60
N ASP A 61 9.24 -37.03 12.38
CA ASP A 61 9.74 -38.31 12.91
C ASP A 61 10.93 -38.19 13.88
N VAL A 62 11.13 -37.00 14.45
CA VAL A 62 12.12 -36.75 15.50
C VAL A 62 11.39 -36.41 16.79
N GLU A 63 11.68 -37.14 17.87
CA GLU A 63 11.18 -36.85 19.21
C GLU A 63 11.70 -35.49 19.70
N LEU A 64 10.80 -34.69 20.26
CA LEU A 64 11.14 -33.37 20.77
C LEU A 64 11.66 -33.47 22.20
N SER A 65 12.91 -33.07 22.44
CA SER A 65 13.52 -32.97 23.77
C SER A 65 13.46 -31.55 24.35
N GLU A 66 14.11 -31.31 25.50
CA GLU A 66 14.11 -30.05 26.24
C GLU A 66 14.21 -28.78 25.38
N SER A 67 13.38 -27.79 25.71
CA SER A 67 13.21 -26.57 24.92
C SER A 67 14.10 -25.43 25.43
N ARG A 68 14.78 -24.75 24.51
CA ARG A 68 15.44 -23.46 24.76
C ARG A 68 14.42 -22.34 25.03
N PRO A 69 14.80 -21.24 25.71
CA PRO A 69 13.92 -20.11 25.93
C PRO A 69 13.31 -19.59 24.62
N LYS A 70 11.99 -19.45 24.64
CA LYS A 70 11.19 -19.13 23.45
C LYS A 70 11.30 -17.65 23.14
N ILE A 71 11.64 -17.32 21.89
CA ILE A 71 11.62 -15.93 21.42
C ILE A 71 10.17 -15.41 21.49
N ASN A 72 9.99 -14.22 22.05
CA ASN A 72 8.69 -13.57 22.14
C ASN A 72 8.18 -13.25 20.73
N ARG A 73 7.22 -14.05 20.26
CA ARG A 73 6.61 -13.93 18.94
C ARG A 73 6.01 -12.54 18.75
N LEU A 74 5.19 -12.07 19.69
CA LEU A 74 4.48 -10.80 19.54
C LEU A 74 5.44 -9.62 19.43
N GLN A 75 6.48 -9.60 20.27
CA GLN A 75 7.51 -8.57 20.23
C GLN A 75 8.31 -8.61 18.93
N PHE A 76 8.66 -9.82 18.45
CA PHE A 76 9.36 -9.99 17.18
C PHE A 76 8.54 -9.48 15.99
N TYR A 77 7.25 -9.83 15.90
CA TYR A 77 6.40 -9.32 14.82
C TYR A 77 6.25 -7.79 14.91
N GLN A 78 6.05 -7.26 16.12
CA GLN A 78 5.88 -5.83 16.33
C GLN A 78 7.13 -5.04 15.89
N SER A 79 8.33 -5.50 16.27
CA SER A 79 9.57 -4.80 15.90
C SER A 79 9.79 -4.75 14.38
N ILE A 80 9.43 -5.80 13.65
CA ILE A 80 9.47 -5.82 12.19
C ILE A 80 8.43 -4.86 11.59
N ILE A 81 7.18 -4.89 12.08
CA ILE A 81 6.12 -4.00 11.61
C ILE A 81 6.51 -2.53 11.82
N ASP A 82 7.04 -2.18 12.99
CA ASP A 82 7.45 -0.82 13.30
C ASP A 82 8.65 -0.39 12.43
N SER A 83 9.58 -1.29 12.15
CA SER A 83 10.68 -1.04 11.22
C SER A 83 10.18 -0.76 9.80
N LEU A 84 9.19 -1.51 9.32
CA LEU A 84 8.59 -1.30 8.00
C LEU A 84 7.82 0.01 7.93
N LYS A 85 7.05 0.36 8.97
CA LYS A 85 6.31 1.63 9.04
C LYS A 85 7.24 2.84 8.97
N LYS A 86 8.40 2.79 9.63
CA LYS A 86 9.43 3.85 9.57
C LYS A 86 10.03 4.05 8.18
N ARG A 87 9.94 3.04 7.30
CA ARG A 87 10.52 3.05 5.95
C ARG A 87 9.49 3.37 4.88
N LEU A 88 8.23 3.63 5.24
CA LEU A 88 7.23 4.07 4.29
C LEU A 88 7.62 5.45 3.72
N PRO A 89 7.48 5.66 2.39
CA PRO A 89 7.65 6.98 1.81
C PRO A 89 6.65 7.96 2.41
N GLU A 90 6.99 9.26 2.42
CA GLU A 90 6.10 10.28 2.98
C GLU A 90 4.67 10.17 2.43
N PRO A 91 3.63 10.14 3.30
CA PRO A 91 2.26 9.92 2.88
C PRO A 91 1.78 10.94 1.82
N ASP A 92 2.21 12.18 1.95
CA ASP A 92 1.86 13.25 1.01
C ASP A 92 2.49 13.03 -0.37
N LEU A 93 3.75 12.59 -0.42
CA LEU A 93 4.44 12.26 -1.67
C LEU A 93 3.73 11.10 -2.39
N VAL A 94 3.37 10.03 -1.67
CA VAL A 94 2.61 8.92 -2.25
C VAL A 94 1.25 9.40 -2.76
N ARG A 95 0.55 10.25 -1.99
CA ARG A 95 -0.74 10.83 -2.41
C ARG A 95 -0.60 11.65 -3.70
N MET A 96 0.47 12.44 -3.82
CA MET A 96 0.75 13.26 -5.01
C MET A 96 1.10 12.43 -6.24
N LEU A 97 1.72 11.26 -6.06
CA LEU A 97 2.12 10.39 -7.17
C LEU A 97 1.03 9.42 -7.63
N LYS A 98 0.05 9.09 -6.78
CA LYS A 98 -1.10 8.23 -7.13
C LYS A 98 -1.79 8.63 -8.45
N PRO A 99 -2.02 9.93 -8.75
CA PRO A 99 -2.63 10.33 -10.02
C PRO A 99 -1.84 9.99 -11.28
N LEU A 100 -0.52 9.83 -11.18
CA LEU A 100 0.32 9.46 -12.30
C LEU A 100 0.20 7.97 -12.65
N ASP A 101 -0.32 7.15 -11.74
CA ASP A 101 -0.51 5.72 -11.94
C ASP A 101 -1.97 5.40 -12.29
N LYS A 102 -2.16 4.92 -13.52
CA LYS A 102 -3.46 4.59 -14.10
C LYS A 102 -4.26 3.56 -13.29
N ARG A 103 -3.60 2.71 -12.50
CA ARG A 103 -4.27 1.72 -11.64
C ARG A 103 -5.13 2.36 -10.55
N PHE A 104 -4.81 3.58 -10.15
CA PHE A 104 -5.55 4.31 -9.11
C PHE A 104 -6.56 5.30 -9.69
N TRP A 105 -6.79 5.26 -11.00
CA TRP A 105 -7.73 6.17 -11.63
C TRP A 105 -9.16 5.77 -11.27
N PRO A 106 -10.02 6.74 -10.92
CA PRO A 106 -11.41 6.47 -10.62
C PRO A 106 -12.15 6.03 -11.87
N GLU A 107 -13.09 5.10 -11.72
CA GLU A 107 -13.99 4.69 -12.82
C GLU A 107 -14.94 5.83 -13.20
N GLN A 108 -15.30 6.66 -12.22
CA GLN A 108 -16.22 7.76 -12.41
C GLN A 108 -15.63 8.84 -13.31
N ARG A 109 -16.33 9.10 -14.42
CA ARG A 109 -15.84 9.96 -15.50
C ARG A 109 -15.55 11.40 -15.07
N SER A 110 -16.32 11.95 -14.13
CA SER A 110 -16.10 13.30 -13.57
C SER A 110 -14.80 13.42 -12.79
N ALA A 111 -14.39 12.38 -12.07
CA ALA A 111 -13.19 12.39 -11.25
C ALA A 111 -11.90 12.23 -12.08
N LEU A 112 -11.99 11.72 -13.30
CA LEU A 112 -10.86 11.56 -14.24
C LEU A 112 -10.24 12.87 -14.74
N ILE A 113 -10.90 14.01 -14.50
CA ILE A 113 -10.38 15.34 -14.86
C ILE A 113 -9.09 15.64 -14.10
N LEU A 114 -9.04 15.26 -12.81
CA LEU A 114 -7.88 15.47 -11.93
C LEU A 114 -6.70 14.56 -12.26
N TYR A 115 -6.91 13.57 -13.14
CA TYR A 115 -5.93 12.58 -13.56
C TYR A 115 -5.46 12.80 -15.00
N GLY A 116 -5.77 13.96 -15.59
CA GLY A 116 -5.26 14.38 -16.91
C GLY A 116 -5.88 13.67 -18.12
N ARG A 117 -6.91 12.83 -17.92
CA ARG A 117 -7.56 12.09 -19.04
C ARG A 117 -8.47 12.98 -19.90
N MET A 118 -9.01 14.07 -19.34
CA MET A 118 -9.81 15.03 -20.10
C MET A 118 -9.02 16.30 -20.41
N LYS A 119 -8.84 16.58 -21.71
CA LYS A 119 -8.40 17.92 -22.16
C LYS A 119 -9.51 18.92 -21.82
N TYR A 120 -9.17 20.01 -21.12
CA TYR A 120 -10.05 21.14 -20.76
C TYR A 120 -10.95 21.63 -21.91
N SER A 121 -10.52 21.45 -23.17
CA SER A 121 -11.29 21.77 -24.38
C SER A 121 -12.70 21.16 -24.44
N HIS A 122 -12.93 19.98 -23.87
CA HIS A 122 -14.25 19.33 -23.95
C HIS A 122 -15.28 20.02 -23.04
N TRP A 123 -14.84 20.60 -21.93
CA TRP A 123 -15.67 21.38 -21.01
C TRP A 123 -15.88 22.83 -21.46
N GLN A 124 -15.00 23.38 -22.29
CA GLN A 124 -15.20 24.69 -22.93
C GLN A 124 -16.48 24.71 -23.79
N LYS A 125 -16.88 23.56 -24.34
CA LYS A 125 -18.14 23.41 -25.10
C LYS A 125 -19.39 23.45 -24.21
N TYR A 126 -19.27 23.03 -22.95
CA TYR A 126 -20.38 23.03 -21.97
C TYR A 126 -20.44 24.31 -21.13
N TRP A 127 -19.30 24.96 -20.87
CA TRP A 127 -19.22 26.23 -20.15
C TRP A 127 -19.14 27.47 -21.07
N GLY A 128 -19.09 27.26 -22.40
CA GLY A 128 -19.03 28.32 -23.41
C GLY A 128 -20.30 29.16 -23.53
N ASN A 129 -21.40 28.75 -22.90
CA ASN A 129 -22.61 29.56 -22.74
C ASN A 129 -22.63 30.22 -21.35
N ARG A 130 -21.65 31.08 -21.06
CA ARG A 130 -21.93 32.19 -20.13
C ARG A 130 -22.63 33.28 -20.95
N PRO A 131 -23.80 33.79 -20.54
CA PRO A 131 -24.38 34.95 -21.21
C PRO A 131 -23.35 36.08 -21.14
N LYS A 132 -23.00 36.65 -22.30
CA LYS A 132 -22.25 37.91 -22.36
C LYS A 132 -23.01 38.89 -21.47
N ARG A 133 -22.45 39.25 -20.32
CA ARG A 133 -22.96 40.42 -19.57
C ARG A 133 -22.90 41.58 -20.54
N PRO A 134 -23.99 42.32 -20.78
CA PRO A 134 -23.90 43.51 -21.59
C PRO A 134 -22.90 44.44 -20.90
N LEU A 135 -21.83 44.79 -21.62
CA LEU A 135 -20.98 45.91 -21.28
C LEU A 135 -21.92 47.11 -21.17
N ARG A 136 -22.13 47.62 -19.94
CA ARG A 136 -22.75 48.92 -19.76
C ARG A 136 -21.91 49.91 -20.58
N SER A 137 -22.48 50.42 -21.65
CA SER A 137 -21.98 51.59 -22.34
C SER A 137 -21.91 52.71 -21.30
N PHE A 138 -20.70 53.06 -20.87
CA PHE A 138 -20.49 54.35 -20.24
C PHE A 138 -20.79 55.39 -21.31
N GLY A 139 -21.97 56.00 -21.20
CA GLY A 139 -22.35 57.15 -22.00
C GLY A 139 -21.34 58.25 -21.77
N THR A 140 -20.67 58.65 -22.85
CA THR A 140 -20.13 59.99 -22.99
C THR A 140 -21.28 60.97 -22.98
N THR A 141 -21.33 61.84 -21.98
CA THR A 141 -22.09 63.09 -22.07
C THR A 141 -21.13 64.23 -21.75
N LYS A 142 -21.22 65.20 -22.66
CA LYS A 142 -20.51 66.47 -22.80
C LYS A 142 -20.38 67.28 -21.51
#